data_AF-A0A959F1J1-F1
#
_entry.id   AF-A0A959F1J1-F1
#
_cell.length_a   1.000
_cell.length_b   1.000
_cell.length_c   1.000
_cell.angle_alpha   90.00
_cell.angle_beta   90.00
_cell.angle_gamma   90.00
#
_symmetry.space_group_name_H-M   'P 1'
#
loop_
_entity.id
_entity.type
_entity.pdbx_description
1 polymer ?
#
loop_
_entity_poly.entity_id
_entity_poly.type
_entity_poly.pdbx_seq_one_letter_code
_entity_poly.pdbx_strand_id
1 'polypeptide(L)'
;QMNRHGITIYLQTTLELLVERLRPEAAKRPLLGTTRPEQIRIRLEEQLSWRAAYYEQAHIVYEQKRADQPVASELAAYFLRIVGH
;
A
#
# COMPACT_ATOMS: atom_id res chain seq x y z
N GLN A 1 -7.95 -4.37 18.05
CA GLN A 1 -6.64 -4.86 17.59
C GLN A 1 -6.82 -5.51 16.22
N MET A 2 -6.01 -5.10 15.24
CA MET A 2 -6.11 -5.55 13.84
C MET A 2 -5.88 -7.06 13.68
N ASN A 3 -5.08 -7.67 14.55
CA ASN A 3 -4.59 -9.04 14.41
C ASN A 3 -5.37 -10.12 15.20
N ARG A 4 -6.50 -9.80 15.84
CA ARG A 4 -7.16 -10.76 16.75
C ARG A 4 -8.03 -11.84 16.08
N HIS A 5 -8.55 -11.61 14.87
CA HIS A 5 -9.57 -12.50 14.28
C HIS A 5 -9.39 -12.73 12.76
N GLY A 6 -8.19 -12.50 12.21
CA GLY A 6 -7.93 -12.71 10.79
C GLY A 6 -6.49 -12.45 10.38
N ILE A 7 -6.14 -12.87 9.17
CA ILE A 7 -4.84 -12.59 8.54
C ILE A 7 -4.85 -11.15 8.03
N THR A 8 -3.84 -10.38 8.39
CA THR A 8 -3.67 -8.98 7.99
C THR A 8 -2.52 -8.91 7.00
N ILE A 9 -2.73 -8.21 5.89
CA ILE A 9 -1.76 -8.10 4.79
C ILE A 9 -1.43 -6.63 4.61
N TYR A 10 -0.16 -6.27 4.77
CA TYR A 10 0.35 -4.96 4.42
C TYR A 10 0.86 -4.98 2.97
N LEU A 11 0.21 -4.21 2.09
CA LEU A 11 0.67 -4.00 0.72
C LEU A 11 1.70 -2.88 0.70
N GLN A 12 2.94 -3.22 1.01
CA GLN A 12 4.06 -2.29 1.03
C GLN A 12 4.37 -1.85 -0.40
N THR A 13 4.11 -0.59 -0.68
CA THR A 13 4.33 0.00 -2.00
C THR A 13 5.36 1.12 -1.88
N THR A 14 6.29 1.22 -2.84
CA THR A 14 7.30 2.28 -2.82
C THR A 14 6.65 3.66 -2.96
N LEU A 15 7.30 4.67 -2.39
CA LEU A 15 6.83 6.05 -2.44
C LEU A 15 6.67 6.54 -3.89
N GLU A 16 7.62 6.18 -4.75
CA GLU A 16 7.63 6.53 -6.16
C GLU A 16 6.38 6.01 -6.87
N LEU A 17 6.01 4.75 -6.60
CA LEU A 17 4.85 4.11 -7.21
C LEU A 17 3.53 4.66 -6.65
N LEU A 18 3.49 5.03 -5.37
CA LEU A 18 2.35 5.73 -4.77
C LEU A 18 2.12 7.09 -5.41
N VAL A 19 3.18 7.87 -5.61
CA VAL A 19 3.11 9.19 -6.27
C VAL A 19 2.64 9.04 -7.72
N GLU A 20 3.15 8.05 -8.45
CA GLU A 20 2.74 7.77 -9.83
C GLU A 20 1.23 7.48 -9.93
N ARG A 21 0.69 6.67 -9.02
CA ARG A 21 -0.75 6.34 -8.95
C ARG A 21 -1.62 7.53 -8.55
N LEU A 22 -1.13 8.38 -7.64
CA LEU A 22 -1.90 9.50 -7.11
C LEU A 22 -1.94 10.69 -8.06
N ARG A 23 -0.96 10.88 -8.94
CA ARG A 23 -0.95 11.96 -9.96
C ARG A 23 -2.23 12.02 -10.82
N PRO A 24 -2.66 10.94 -11.49
CA PRO A 24 -3.85 10.97 -12.33
C PRO A 24 -5.15 11.15 -11.53
N GLU A 25 -5.19 10.70 -10.27
CA GLU A 25 -6.36 10.88 -9.39
C GLU A 25 -6.43 12.26 -8.73
N ALA A 26 -5.28 12.88 -8.44
CA ALA A 26 -5.21 14.23 -7.87
C ALA A 26 -5.82 15.27 -8.81
N ALA A 27 -5.69 15.08 -10.13
CA ALA A 27 -6.34 15.92 -11.14
C ALA A 27 -7.88 15.81 -11.14
N LYS A 28 -8.45 14.72 -10.60
CA LYS A 28 -9.91 14.45 -10.57
C LYS A 28 -10.57 14.74 -9.21
N ARG A 29 -9.80 14.98 -8.15
CA ARG A 29 -10.33 15.18 -6.79
C ARG A 29 -10.25 16.66 -6.40
N PRO A 30 -11.39 17.37 -6.26
CA PRO A 30 -11.43 18.81 -5.91
C PRO A 30 -10.66 19.18 -4.63
N LEU A 31 -10.56 18.25 -3.67
CA LEU A 31 -9.84 18.45 -2.40
C LEU A 31 -8.31 18.35 -2.51
N LEU A 32 -7.77 17.85 -3.64
CA LEU A 32 -6.33 17.73 -3.89
C LEU A 32 -5.80 18.80 -4.85
N GLY A 33 -6.68 19.61 -5.45
CA GLY A 33 -6.36 20.57 -6.53
C GLY A 33 -5.40 21.71 -6.18
N THR A 34 -5.00 21.86 -4.92
CA THR A 34 -4.09 22.92 -4.45
C THR A 34 -2.74 22.40 -3.96
N THR A 35 -2.52 21.08 -3.91
CA THR A 35 -1.30 20.49 -3.36
C THR A 35 -0.26 20.31 -4.46
N ARG A 36 0.88 21.01 -4.36
CA ARG A 36 1.98 20.85 -5.33
C ARG A 36 2.50 19.40 -5.29
N PRO A 37 2.94 18.82 -6.42
CA PRO A 37 3.47 17.44 -6.46
C PRO A 37 4.53 17.14 -5.39
N GLU A 38 5.35 18.13 -5.04
CA GLU A 38 6.39 18.00 -4.02
C GLU A 38 5.81 17.89 -2.59
N GLN A 39 4.69 18.57 -2.32
CA GLN A 39 3.98 18.44 -1.04
C GLN A 39 3.29 17.08 -0.89
N ILE A 40 2.92 16.43 -2.00
CA ILE A 40 2.35 15.07 -1.99
C ILE A 40 3.41 14.09 -1.48
N ARG A 41 4.66 14.21 -1.98
CA ARG A 41 5.76 13.34 -1.55
C ARG A 41 6.03 13.46 -0.05
N ILE A 42 6.21 14.69 0.45
CA ILE A 42 6.50 14.94 1.87
C ILE A 42 5.38 14.38 2.76
N ARG A 43 4.12 14.65 2.41
CA ARG A 43 2.97 14.12 3.16
C ARG A 43 2.90 12.60 3.16
N LEU A 44 3.22 11.95 2.04
CA LEU A 44 3.25 10.50 1.97
C LEU A 44 4.38 9.91 2.82
N GLU A 45 5.58 10.52 2.81
CA GLU A 45 6.69 10.11 3.67
C GLU A 45 6.32 10.22 5.16
N GLU A 46 5.74 11.35 5.58
CA GLU A 46 5.26 11.57 6.95
C GLU A 46 4.18 10.55 7.35
N GLN A 47 3.21 10.30 6.46
CA GLN A 47 2.15 9.33 6.71
C GLN A 47 2.68 7.91 6.79
N LEU A 48 3.59 7.51 5.90
CA LEU A 48 4.20 6.19 5.92
C LEU A 48 5.03 5.99 7.19
N SER A 49 5.81 6.99 7.59
CA SER A 49 6.62 6.93 8.82
C SER A 49 5.77 6.75 10.06
N TRP A 50 4.70 7.54 10.23
CA TRP A 50 3.80 7.39 11.37
C TRP A 50 3.03 6.05 11.36
N ARG A 51 2.68 5.54 10.18
CA ARG A 51 1.92 4.30 10.03
C ARG A 51 2.77 3.04 10.04
N ALA A 52 4.08 3.13 9.84
CA ALA A 52 5.00 1.99 9.81
C ALA A 52 4.83 1.11 11.05
N ALA A 53 4.77 1.73 12.23
CA ALA A 53 4.56 1.03 13.51
C ALA A 53 3.27 0.19 13.58
N TYR A 54 2.26 0.49 12.75
CA TYR A 54 1.01 -0.26 12.67
C TYR A 54 1.00 -1.26 11.50
N TYR A 55 1.58 -0.87 10.36
CA TYR A 55 1.62 -1.68 9.14
C TYR A 55 2.59 -2.86 9.25
N GLU A 56 3.71 -2.67 9.94
CA GLU A 56 4.69 -3.74 10.20
C GLU A 56 4.15 -4.82 11.15
N GLN A 57 3.04 -4.55 11.85
CA GLN A 57 2.37 -5.56 12.67
C GLN A 57 1.52 -6.52 11.83
N ALA A 58 1.44 -6.35 10.51
CA ALA A 58 0.69 -7.26 9.65
C ALA A 58 1.28 -8.67 9.65
N HIS A 59 0.42 -9.69 9.55
CA HIS A 59 0.86 -11.08 9.46
C HIS A 59 1.67 -11.36 8.19
N ILE A 60 1.37 -10.64 7.10
CA ILE A 60 2.06 -10.73 5.81
C ILE A 60 2.41 -9.33 5.35
N VAL A 61 3.70 -9.10 5.09
CA VAL A 61 4.17 -7.91 4.37
C VAL A 61 4.43 -8.32 2.93
N TYR A 62 3.68 -7.72 2.01
CA TYR A 62 3.78 -7.96 0.59
C TYR A 62 4.38 -6.74 -0.08
N GLU A 63 5.58 -6.88 -0.64
CA GLU A 63 6.23 -5.80 -1.39
C GLU A 63 5.69 -5.74 -2.83
N GLN A 64 4.95 -4.68 -3.11
CA GLN A 64 4.57 -4.33 -4.47
C GLN A 64 5.66 -3.49 -5.12
N LYS A 65 6.32 -4.08 -6.12
CA LYS A 65 7.44 -3.49 -6.85
C LYS A 65 7.01 -2.79 -8.13
N ARG A 66 5.84 -3.15 -8.69
CA ARG A 66 5.34 -2.63 -9.96
C ARG A 66 3.86 -2.30 -9.90
N ALA A 67 3.44 -1.30 -10.70
CA ALA A 67 2.07 -0.82 -10.71
C ALA A 67 1.07 -1.90 -11.15
N ASP A 68 1.49 -2.73 -12.10
CA ASP A 68 0.75 -3.79 -12.78
C ASP A 68 0.93 -5.17 -12.12
N GLN A 69 1.64 -5.25 -10.98
CA GLN A 69 1.87 -6.51 -10.30
C GLN A 69 0.52 -7.15 -9.93
N PRO A 70 0.27 -8.42 -10.29
CA PRO A 70 -1.00 -9.09 -10.08
C PRO A 70 -1.15 -9.56 -8.62
N VAL A 71 -1.14 -8.60 -7.69
CA VAL A 71 -1.10 -8.81 -6.24
C VAL A 71 -2.16 -9.79 -5.76
N ALA A 72 -3.40 -9.64 -6.25
CA ALA A 72 -4.51 -10.51 -5.88
C ALA A 72 -4.25 -11.98 -6.27
N SER A 73 -3.79 -12.22 -7.50
CA SER A 73 -3.50 -13.57 -8.00
C SER A 73 -2.31 -14.20 -7.29
N GLU A 74 -1.27 -13.42 -7.01
CA GLU A 74 -0.08 -13.89 -6.28
C GLU A 74 -0.42 -14.27 -4.84
N LEU A 75 -1.18 -13.43 -4.13
CA LEU A 75 -1.65 -13.73 -2.78
C LEU A 75 -2.59 -14.95 -2.75
N ALA A 76 -3.50 -15.06 -3.72
CA ALA A 76 -4.37 -16.23 -3.84
C ALA A 76 -3.57 -17.53 -4.02
N ALA A 77 -2.57 -17.52 -4.91
CA ALA A 77 -1.68 -18.66 -5.12
C ALA A 77 -0.88 -19.01 -3.86
N TYR A 78 -0.39 -18.00 -3.14
CA TYR A 78 0.30 -18.18 -1.86
C TYR A 78 -0.60 -18.87 -0.82
N PHE A 79 -1.83 -18.42 -0.65
CA PHE A 79 -2.76 -19.03 0.31
C PHE A 79 -3.16 -20.46 -0.08
N LEU A 80 -3.37 -20.73 -1.37
CA LEU A 80 -3.67 -22.08 -1.85
C LEU A 80 -2.54 -23.07 -1.55
N ARG A 81 -1.28 -22.63 -1.59
CA ARG A 81 -0.12 -23.47 -1.22
C ARG A 81 -0.05 -23.78 0.28
N ILE A 82 -0.57 -22.89 1.12
CA ILE A 82 -0.56 -23.06 2.58
C ILE A 82 -1.72 -23.96 3.04
N VAL A 83 -2.89 -23.83 2.40
CA VAL A 83 -4.10 -24.60 2.75
C VAL A 83 -4.14 -25.97 2.08
N GLY A 84 -3.42 -26.16 0.98
CA GLY A 84 -3.36 -27.43 0.22
C GLY A 84 -2.47 -28.53 0.81
N HIS A 85 -1.98 -28.38 2.05
CA HIS A 85 -1.20 -29.37 2.79
C HIS A 85 -1.95 -29.92 3.99
#